data_AF-A0A7Y9LQT4-F1
#
_entry.id   AF-A0A7Y9LQT4-F1
#
_cell.length_a   1.000
_cell.length_b   1.000
_cell.length_c   1.000
_cell.angle_alpha   90.00
_cell.angle_beta   90.00
_cell.angle_gamma   90.00
#
_symmetry.space_group_name_H-M   'P 1'
#
loop_
_entity.id
_entity.type
_entity.pdbx_description
1 polymer ?
#
loop_
_entity_poly.entity_id
_entity_poly.type
_entity_poly.pdbx_seq_one_letter_code
_entity_poly.pdbx_strand_id
1 'polypeptide(L)'
;MAFLVSTGIGSGTALAASTSPNIPGFSEIDSFIANSGPTFIANQQKLSDFKHWVALVPGIEEAGYVEQVNDAENLSTKILWKGPSRLRETVLAEGLSRGIITTFSERPYSLPQIRTAITKIDAQSKVLAELGFQIDGIAGVRDDDGAIAIEGHPLDQLTPNLSKVSEIVQLAAGGPVRVTDNRRTTPATATRSNDTAPFDSGGYMIESGHVCSTGFSLADSRRTYAVTARHCPQGSYYDRDNPGVYVGYELRDSPDGQASLLDGTGSKWMFDGVWNNSAGYAKGVSGFQDVALGDRVCTSGGNSGVHCNIKIIGMNYWWNDGYGGANTIEAYQQTAGQIATIQGDSGGPVLMPLSNGTVGAVGMIQAVITGHTTGCGSVHDQGGEPLLSRHAVHFNPDYRQQPRHESGHLVNDLLRNPDELSQNSALFEPATP
;
A
#
# COMPACT_ATOMS: atom_id res chain seq x y z
N MET A 1 -63.32 -12.24 -29.52
CA MET A 1 -62.06 -11.68 -30.04
C MET A 1 -61.19 -11.30 -28.86
N ALA A 2 -60.19 -12.12 -28.55
CA ALA A 2 -59.20 -11.85 -27.51
C ALA A 2 -57.84 -12.19 -28.12
N PHE A 3 -56.98 -11.17 -28.26
CA PHE A 3 -55.62 -11.32 -28.75
C PHE A 3 -54.71 -11.71 -27.58
N LEU A 4 -54.15 -12.93 -27.62
CA LEU A 4 -53.01 -13.31 -26.79
C LEU A 4 -51.74 -12.77 -27.45
N VAL A 5 -51.02 -11.90 -26.74
CA VAL A 5 -49.66 -11.49 -27.08
C VAL A 5 -48.69 -12.37 -26.28
N SER A 6 -47.94 -13.21 -26.98
CA SER A 6 -46.86 -14.04 -26.42
C SER A 6 -45.57 -13.24 -26.44
N THR A 7 -45.07 -12.81 -25.27
CA THR A 7 -43.72 -12.26 -25.12
C THR A 7 -42.73 -13.40 -24.92
N GLY A 8 -41.83 -13.58 -25.90
CA GLY A 8 -40.73 -14.54 -25.82
C GLY A 8 -39.66 -14.05 -24.84
N ILE A 9 -39.37 -14.86 -23.83
CA ILE A 9 -38.21 -14.70 -22.95
C ILE A 9 -37.01 -15.26 -23.70
N GLY A 10 -36.12 -14.38 -24.17
CA GLY A 10 -34.84 -14.78 -24.72
C GLY A 10 -33.91 -15.20 -23.59
N SER A 11 -33.62 -16.49 -23.50
CA SER A 11 -32.57 -17.04 -22.64
C SER A 11 -31.20 -16.63 -23.19
N GLY A 12 -30.68 -15.49 -22.74
CA GLY A 12 -29.28 -15.13 -22.93
C GLY A 12 -28.41 -16.05 -22.06
N THR A 13 -27.64 -16.93 -22.69
CA THR A 13 -26.60 -17.71 -22.03
C THR A 13 -25.49 -16.76 -21.58
N ALA A 14 -25.38 -16.54 -20.27
CA ALA A 14 -24.18 -15.96 -19.68
C ALA A 14 -23.00 -16.94 -19.91
N LEU A 15 -22.01 -16.49 -20.67
CA LEU A 15 -20.76 -17.23 -20.84
C LEU A 15 -19.97 -17.13 -19.53
N ALA A 16 -19.77 -18.27 -18.88
CA ALA A 16 -19.00 -18.39 -17.66
C ALA A 16 -17.49 -18.51 -17.96
N ALA A 17 -16.71 -17.84 -17.11
CA ALA A 17 -15.30 -18.05 -16.77
C ALA A 17 -14.27 -17.97 -17.91
N SER A 18 -13.53 -16.86 -17.93
CA SER A 18 -12.27 -16.75 -18.68
C SER A 18 -11.25 -17.72 -18.08
N THR A 19 -10.94 -18.77 -18.83
CA THR A 19 -9.67 -19.47 -18.69
C THR A 19 -8.60 -18.58 -19.33
N SER A 20 -7.87 -17.79 -18.54
CA SER A 20 -6.79 -16.96 -19.06
C SER A 20 -5.79 -17.81 -19.86
N PRO A 21 -5.61 -17.56 -21.17
CA PRO A 21 -4.73 -18.36 -22.00
C PRO A 21 -3.26 -18.03 -21.70
N ASN A 22 -2.45 -19.07 -21.52
CA ASN A 22 -1.01 -18.96 -21.33
C ASN A 22 -0.34 -18.88 -22.72
N ILE A 23 0.08 -17.69 -23.15
CA ILE A 23 0.72 -17.43 -24.46
C ILE A 23 2.11 -16.81 -24.23
N PRO A 24 3.15 -17.11 -25.04
CA PRO A 24 4.52 -16.71 -24.75
C PRO A 24 4.77 -15.22 -25.02
N GLY A 25 4.95 -14.48 -23.94
CA GLY A 25 5.64 -13.20 -23.82
C GLY A 25 5.94 -13.03 -22.33
N PHE A 26 7.06 -12.41 -21.98
CA PHE A 26 7.49 -12.43 -20.58
C PHE A 26 6.61 -11.49 -19.75
N SER A 27 6.04 -12.03 -18.68
CA SER A 27 5.45 -11.21 -17.62
C SER A 27 6.56 -10.34 -16.99
N GLU A 28 6.21 -9.14 -16.54
CA GLU A 28 7.19 -8.25 -15.88
C GLU A 28 7.66 -8.87 -14.57
N ILE A 29 6.76 -9.56 -13.87
CA ILE A 29 7.08 -10.30 -12.64
C ILE A 29 8.00 -11.49 -12.95
N ASP A 30 7.75 -12.25 -14.01
CA ASP A 30 8.59 -13.39 -14.40
C ASP A 30 9.98 -12.92 -14.85
N SER A 31 10.05 -11.78 -15.53
CA SER A 31 11.31 -11.13 -15.88
C SER A 31 12.09 -10.72 -14.63
N PHE A 32 11.41 -10.12 -13.64
CA PHE A 32 12.02 -9.78 -12.36
C PHE A 32 12.52 -11.02 -11.62
N ILE A 33 11.70 -12.07 -11.49
CA ILE A 33 12.08 -13.34 -10.84
C ILE A 33 13.31 -13.95 -11.53
N ALA A 34 13.32 -13.98 -12.86
CA ALA A 34 14.44 -14.51 -13.64
C ALA A 34 15.74 -13.71 -13.43
N ASN A 35 15.63 -12.38 -13.40
CA ASN A 35 16.77 -11.48 -13.22
C ASN A 35 17.33 -11.48 -11.79
N SER A 36 16.46 -11.54 -10.78
CA SER A 36 16.86 -11.61 -9.37
C SER A 36 17.40 -13.00 -9.00
N GLY A 37 16.92 -14.04 -9.67
CA GLY A 37 17.28 -15.42 -9.42
C GLY A 37 16.43 -16.07 -8.31
N PRO A 38 16.22 -17.39 -8.39
CA PRO A 38 15.30 -18.11 -7.50
C PRO A 38 15.72 -18.06 -6.03
N THR A 39 17.02 -18.04 -5.74
CA THR A 39 17.55 -17.93 -4.36
C THR A 39 17.15 -16.61 -3.71
N PHE A 40 17.24 -15.50 -4.42
CA PHE A 40 16.84 -14.18 -3.92
C PHE A 40 15.35 -14.17 -3.56
N ILE A 41 14.49 -14.65 -4.46
CA ILE A 41 13.03 -14.70 -4.25
C ILE A 41 12.67 -15.58 -3.05
N ALA A 42 13.30 -16.75 -2.93
CA ALA A 42 13.10 -17.64 -1.78
C ALA A 42 13.58 -17.01 -0.46
N ASN A 43 14.73 -16.33 -0.46
CA ASN A 43 15.25 -15.65 0.72
C ASN A 43 14.35 -14.49 1.14
N GLN A 44 13.88 -13.67 0.20
CA GLN A 44 12.98 -12.56 0.49
C GLN A 44 11.67 -13.05 1.13
N GLN A 45 11.06 -14.11 0.58
CA GLN A 45 9.86 -14.68 1.18
C GLN A 45 10.12 -15.20 2.60
N LYS A 46 11.24 -15.89 2.81
CA LYS A 46 11.62 -16.41 4.14
C LYS A 46 11.87 -15.31 5.18
N LEU A 47 12.46 -14.19 4.77
CA LEU A 47 12.67 -13.02 5.61
C LEU A 47 11.34 -12.32 5.94
N SER A 48 10.41 -12.29 4.99
CA SER A 48 9.07 -11.78 5.18
C SER A 48 8.23 -12.66 6.12
N ASP A 49 8.31 -13.99 6.00
CA ASP A 49 7.68 -14.93 6.94
C ASP A 49 8.25 -14.79 8.36
N PHE A 50 9.56 -14.51 8.46
CA PHE A 50 10.19 -14.20 9.74
C PHE A 50 9.67 -12.87 10.31
N LYS A 51 9.55 -11.82 9.50
CA LYS A 51 8.91 -10.56 9.93
C LYS A 51 7.50 -10.79 10.46
N HIS A 52 6.70 -11.56 9.72
CA HIS A 52 5.34 -11.90 10.11
C HIS A 52 5.31 -12.53 11.51
N TRP A 53 6.18 -13.52 11.74
CA TRP A 53 6.31 -14.15 13.03
C TRP A 53 6.72 -13.16 14.14
N VAL A 54 7.71 -12.28 13.89
CA VAL A 54 8.16 -11.28 14.88
C VAL A 54 6.99 -10.38 15.28
N ALA A 55 6.22 -9.90 14.31
CA ALA A 55 5.04 -9.05 14.55
C ALA A 55 3.94 -9.75 15.38
N LEU A 56 3.90 -11.08 15.39
CA LEU A 56 2.94 -11.86 16.17
C LEU A 56 3.40 -12.16 17.61
N VAL A 57 4.68 -11.93 17.94
CA VAL A 57 5.21 -12.15 19.29
C VAL A 57 4.47 -11.20 20.27
N PRO A 58 3.83 -11.72 21.32
CA PRO A 58 3.13 -10.87 22.29
C PRO A 58 4.07 -9.88 22.98
N GLY A 59 3.67 -8.61 23.04
CA GLY A 59 4.44 -7.56 23.72
C GLY A 59 5.67 -7.07 22.94
N ILE A 60 5.81 -7.43 21.66
CA ILE A 60 7.04 -7.17 20.89
C ILE A 60 7.33 -5.68 20.70
N GLU A 61 6.30 -4.87 20.46
CA GLU A 61 6.42 -3.42 20.31
C GLU A 61 6.80 -2.76 21.64
N GLU A 62 6.16 -3.15 22.75
CA GLU A 62 6.44 -2.66 24.10
C GLU A 62 7.83 -3.05 24.58
N ALA A 63 8.30 -4.22 24.12
CA ALA A 63 9.64 -4.72 24.37
C ALA A 63 10.73 -3.96 23.59
N GLY A 64 10.35 -3.11 22.64
CA GLY A 64 11.24 -2.20 21.93
C GLY A 64 11.47 -2.53 20.46
N TYR A 65 10.84 -3.55 19.88
CA TYR A 65 10.91 -3.77 18.44
C TYR A 65 10.36 -2.55 17.68
N VAL A 66 11.10 -2.11 16.66
CA VAL A 66 10.71 -1.00 15.79
C VAL A 66 10.34 -1.51 14.42
N GLU A 67 11.27 -2.24 13.78
CA GLU A 67 11.17 -2.76 12.42
C GLU A 67 12.36 -3.69 12.15
N GLN A 68 12.47 -4.27 10.96
CA GLN A 68 13.67 -4.95 10.48
C GLN A 68 14.11 -4.46 9.09
N VAL A 69 15.39 -4.65 8.79
CA VAL A 69 15.99 -4.40 7.47
C VAL A 69 16.45 -5.74 6.90
N ASN A 70 15.81 -6.15 5.81
CA ASN A 70 16.06 -7.41 5.12
C ASN A 70 17.16 -7.26 4.07
N ASP A 71 17.99 -8.28 3.98
CA ASP A 71 19.00 -8.49 2.95
C ASP A 71 18.80 -9.91 2.40
N ALA A 72 18.03 -9.99 1.32
CA ALA A 72 17.67 -11.24 0.68
C ALA A 72 18.85 -11.85 -0.10
N GLU A 73 19.82 -11.04 -0.53
CA GLU A 73 21.06 -11.52 -1.14
C GLU A 73 21.86 -12.42 -0.17
N ASN A 74 21.89 -12.06 1.11
CA ASN A 74 22.68 -12.78 2.13
C ASN A 74 21.84 -13.60 3.13
N LEU A 75 20.52 -13.70 2.94
CA LEU A 75 19.57 -14.28 3.91
C LEU A 75 19.82 -13.76 5.34
N SER A 76 19.89 -12.44 5.46
CA SER A 76 20.18 -11.76 6.73
C SER A 76 19.17 -10.66 7.03
N THR A 77 19.06 -10.31 8.31
CA THR A 77 18.20 -9.23 8.75
C THR A 77 18.82 -8.47 9.92
N LYS A 78 18.66 -7.16 9.91
CA LYS A 78 19.04 -6.25 10.98
C LYS A 78 17.77 -5.75 11.67
N ILE A 79 17.57 -6.20 12.91
CA ILE A 79 16.43 -5.83 13.74
C ILE A 79 16.67 -4.45 14.34
N LEU A 80 15.78 -3.51 14.06
CA LEU A 80 15.76 -2.16 14.64
C LEU A 80 15.03 -2.23 15.98
N TRP A 81 15.71 -1.91 17.08
CA TRP A 81 15.20 -2.12 18.43
C TRP A 81 15.58 -0.99 19.38
N LYS A 82 14.69 -0.58 20.28
CA LYS A 82 14.99 0.35 21.37
C LYS A 82 15.17 -0.34 22.72
N GLY A 83 16.37 -0.25 23.28
CA GLY A 83 16.64 -0.62 24.68
C GLY A 83 16.68 -2.13 24.96
N PRO A 84 17.13 -2.53 26.16
CA PRO A 84 17.33 -3.94 26.50
C PRO A 84 16.00 -4.68 26.64
N SER A 85 15.93 -5.90 26.10
CA SER A 85 14.77 -6.78 26.27
C SER A 85 15.14 -8.25 26.12
N ARG A 86 14.49 -9.10 26.91
CA ARG A 86 14.63 -10.58 26.79
C ARG A 86 14.05 -11.10 25.47
N LEU A 87 13.10 -10.39 24.86
CA LEU A 87 12.55 -10.79 23.57
C LEU A 87 13.59 -10.71 22.43
N ARG A 88 14.71 -10.00 22.62
CA ARG A 88 15.83 -10.04 21.65
C ARG A 88 16.41 -11.43 21.49
N GLU A 89 16.57 -12.16 22.59
CA GLU A 89 17.07 -13.55 22.57
C GLU A 89 16.08 -14.47 21.87
N THR A 90 14.77 -14.24 22.09
CA THR A 90 13.69 -14.98 21.41
C THR A 90 13.73 -14.76 19.89
N VAL A 91 13.86 -13.51 19.44
CA VAL A 91 13.96 -13.16 18.01
C VAL A 91 15.25 -13.72 17.39
N LEU A 92 16.38 -13.64 18.11
CA LEU A 92 17.66 -14.19 17.64
C LEU A 92 17.60 -15.71 17.50
N ALA A 93 17.02 -16.41 18.48
CA ALA A 93 16.87 -17.85 18.45
C ALA A 93 15.96 -18.31 17.30
N GLU A 94 14.86 -17.61 17.07
CA GLU A 94 13.97 -17.89 15.94
C GLU A 94 14.68 -17.67 14.60
N GLY A 95 15.37 -16.54 14.44
CA GLY A 95 16.16 -16.25 13.23
C GLY A 95 17.17 -17.36 12.94
N LEU A 96 17.93 -17.77 13.96
CA LEU A 96 18.88 -18.89 13.87
C LEU A 96 18.19 -20.20 13.49
N SER A 97 17.03 -20.52 14.08
CA SER A 97 16.27 -21.74 13.77
C SER A 97 15.84 -21.80 12.30
N ARG A 98 15.60 -20.63 11.70
CA ARG A 98 15.30 -20.46 10.28
C ARG A 98 16.56 -20.36 9.43
N GLY A 99 17.76 -20.34 9.99
CA GLY A 99 19.00 -20.13 9.24
C GLY A 99 19.12 -18.71 8.66
N ILE A 100 18.49 -17.73 9.32
CA ILE A 100 18.60 -16.30 9.01
C ILE A 100 19.69 -15.71 9.90
N ILE A 101 20.62 -14.96 9.31
CA ILE A 101 21.61 -14.20 10.08
C ILE A 101 20.90 -12.97 10.67
N THR A 102 20.70 -12.96 11.99
CA THR A 102 19.98 -11.89 12.69
C THR A 102 20.94 -11.04 13.51
N THR A 103 20.91 -9.73 13.29
CA THR A 103 21.68 -8.72 14.06
C THR A 103 20.74 -7.67 14.63
N PHE A 104 21.21 -6.83 15.55
CA PHE A 104 20.42 -5.75 16.16
C PHE A 104 21.08 -4.40 15.95
N SER A 105 20.25 -3.37 15.78
CA SER A 105 20.63 -1.96 15.76
C SER A 105 19.78 -1.19 16.76
N GLU A 106 20.43 -0.49 17.68
CA GLU A 106 19.75 0.35 18.67
C GLU A 106 19.05 1.54 18.02
N ARG A 107 17.86 1.88 18.53
CA ARG A 107 17.04 2.99 18.04
C ARG A 107 16.71 3.98 19.16
N PRO A 108 16.68 5.29 18.85
CA PRO A 108 16.32 6.32 19.81
C PRO A 108 14.82 6.30 20.16
N TYR A 109 13.96 5.74 19.30
CA TYR A 109 12.52 5.64 19.50
C TYR A 109 12.02 4.20 19.45
N SER A 110 11.03 3.86 20.26
CA SER A 110 10.19 2.67 20.07
C SER A 110 9.06 2.99 19.07
N LEU A 111 8.41 1.97 18.53
CA LEU A 111 7.31 2.18 17.59
C LEU A 111 6.15 3.03 18.15
N PRO A 112 5.67 2.83 19.40
CA PRO A 112 4.68 3.72 20.02
C PRO A 112 5.14 5.18 20.13
N GLN A 113 6.45 5.41 20.38
CA GLN A 113 7.01 6.75 20.43
C GLN A 113 7.07 7.40 19.05
N ILE A 114 7.38 6.63 18.00
CA ILE A 114 7.34 7.12 16.61
C ILE A 114 5.93 7.57 16.25
N ARG A 115 4.91 6.74 16.49
CA ARG A 115 3.50 7.09 16.23
C ARG A 115 3.06 8.35 16.99
N THR A 116 3.47 8.46 18.26
CA THR A 116 3.20 9.65 19.09
C THR A 116 3.91 10.89 18.54
N ALA A 117 5.17 10.77 18.14
CA ALA A 117 5.96 11.87 17.59
C ALA A 117 5.39 12.36 16.26
N ILE A 118 5.02 11.45 15.35
CA ILE A 118 4.34 11.78 14.08
C ILE A 118 3.09 12.64 14.34
N THR A 119 2.22 12.19 15.26
CA THR A 119 0.99 12.93 15.61
C THR A 119 1.29 14.34 16.14
N LYS A 120 2.32 14.48 16.99
CA LYS A 120 2.71 15.78 17.55
C LYS A 120 3.34 16.69 16.51
N ILE A 121 4.12 16.14 15.58
CA ILE A 121 4.72 16.89 14.45
C ILE A 121 3.62 17.39 13.52
N ASP A 122 2.69 16.53 13.10
CA ASP A 122 1.57 16.93 12.23
C ASP A 122 0.70 18.02 12.87
N ALA A 123 0.49 17.97 14.19
CA ALA A 123 -0.21 19.05 14.89
C ALA A 123 0.49 20.43 14.77
N GLN A 124 1.75 20.49 14.32
CA GLN A 124 2.47 21.73 14.03
C GLN A 124 2.32 22.21 12.58
N SER A 125 1.65 21.47 11.70
CA SER A 125 1.55 21.77 10.26
C SER A 125 1.18 23.22 9.95
N LYS A 126 0.25 23.82 10.72
CA LYS A 126 -0.12 25.25 10.58
C LYS A 126 1.01 26.21 10.97
N VAL A 127 1.68 25.94 12.09
CA VAL A 127 2.81 26.77 12.57
C VAL A 127 3.98 26.70 11.59
N LEU A 128 4.23 25.52 11.01
CA LEU A 128 5.27 25.36 9.98
C LEU A 128 4.92 26.07 8.68
N ALA A 129 3.64 26.06 8.29
CA ALA A 129 3.17 26.82 7.14
C ALA A 129 3.37 28.33 7.32
N GLU A 130 3.16 28.88 8.53
CA GLU A 130 3.47 30.27 8.87
C GLU A 130 4.97 30.59 8.78
N LEU A 131 5.85 29.58 8.85
CA LEU A 131 7.29 29.67 8.61
C LEU A 131 7.69 29.42 7.15
N GLY A 132 6.71 29.31 6.25
CA GLY A 132 6.91 29.07 4.82
C GLY A 132 7.26 27.62 4.48
N PHE A 133 6.96 26.64 5.34
CA PHE A 133 7.24 25.23 5.09
C PHE A 133 5.98 24.37 5.19
N GLN A 134 5.64 23.66 4.11
CA GLN A 134 4.56 22.67 4.09
C GLN A 134 5.14 21.27 4.28
N ILE A 135 4.57 20.49 5.21
CA ILE A 135 4.87 19.06 5.34
C ILE A 135 4.19 18.31 4.19
N ASP A 136 4.98 17.50 3.47
CA ASP A 136 4.51 16.55 2.46
C ASP A 136 4.49 15.11 2.99
N GLY A 137 5.35 14.81 3.98
CA GLY A 137 5.32 13.55 4.70
C GLY A 137 6.31 13.46 5.87
N ILE A 138 6.17 12.43 6.70
CA ILE A 138 6.99 12.18 7.88
C ILE A 138 7.40 10.70 7.89
N ALA A 139 8.65 10.38 7.58
CA ALA A 139 9.16 9.02 7.64
C ALA A 139 9.53 8.65 9.10
N GLY A 140 8.74 7.75 9.71
CA GLY A 140 8.96 7.28 11.07
C GLY A 140 10.16 6.33 11.21
N VAL A 141 10.39 5.46 10.24
CA VAL A 141 11.47 4.45 10.28
C VAL A 141 12.23 4.40 8.94
N ARG A 142 13.55 4.50 9.01
CA ARG A 142 14.50 4.27 7.90
C ARG A 142 15.69 3.43 8.35
N ASP A 143 16.45 2.89 7.39
CA ASP A 143 17.73 2.22 7.66
C ASP A 143 18.88 3.23 7.83
N ASP A 144 18.77 4.09 8.84
CA ASP A 144 19.75 5.12 9.18
C ASP A 144 20.00 5.20 10.70
N ASP A 145 20.37 6.37 11.23
CA ASP A 145 20.61 6.62 12.65
C ASP A 145 19.33 6.60 13.52
N GLY A 146 18.16 6.53 12.88
CA GLY A 146 16.88 6.42 13.55
C GLY A 146 16.25 7.71 14.01
N ALA A 147 16.71 8.85 13.48
CA ALA A 147 15.93 10.07 13.51
C ALA A 147 14.63 9.91 12.70
N ILE A 148 13.54 10.53 13.18
CA ILE A 148 12.34 10.71 12.37
C ILE A 148 12.68 11.72 11.27
N ALA A 149 12.34 11.44 10.02
CA ALA A 149 12.59 12.38 8.92
C ALA A 149 11.29 13.10 8.52
N ILE A 150 11.36 14.42 8.38
CA ILE A 150 10.28 15.24 7.86
C ILE A 150 10.64 15.67 6.45
N GLU A 151 9.71 15.45 5.53
CA GLU A 151 9.81 15.80 4.13
C GLU A 151 8.78 16.88 3.83
N GLY A 152 9.21 17.91 3.12
CA GLY A 152 8.33 19.03 2.79
C GLY A 152 8.90 19.95 1.72
N HIS A 153 8.18 21.04 1.48
CA HIS A 153 8.57 22.05 0.51
C HIS A 153 8.27 23.49 0.99
N PRO A 154 8.97 24.49 0.41
CA PRO A 154 8.65 25.91 0.59
C PRO A 154 7.24 26.29 0.11
N LEU A 155 6.53 27.13 0.86
CA LEU A 155 5.29 27.79 0.41
C LEU A 155 5.61 29.08 -0.37
N ASP A 156 4.97 29.28 -1.52
CA ASP A 156 4.86 30.56 -2.26
C ASP A 156 6.14 31.43 -2.36
N GLN A 157 7.21 30.91 -2.98
CA GLN A 157 8.52 31.57 -3.13
C GLN A 157 9.19 32.07 -1.83
N LEU A 158 8.62 31.80 -0.65
CA LEU A 158 9.25 32.10 0.63
C LEU A 158 10.41 31.13 0.83
N THR A 159 11.56 31.63 1.25
CA THR A 159 12.64 30.76 1.73
C THR A 159 12.27 30.26 3.13
N PRO A 160 12.05 28.95 3.35
CA PRO A 160 11.63 28.45 4.64
C PRO A 160 12.74 28.64 5.67
N ASN A 161 12.37 28.97 6.91
CA ASN A 161 13.32 29.00 8.02
C ASN A 161 13.55 27.58 8.56
N LEU A 162 14.32 26.77 7.82
CA LEU A 162 14.55 25.35 8.14
C LEU A 162 15.15 25.12 9.54
N SER A 163 15.92 26.08 10.07
CA SER A 163 16.45 26.02 11.43
C SER A 163 15.31 26.07 12.46
N LYS A 164 14.37 27.00 12.30
CA LYS A 164 13.21 27.12 13.20
C LYS A 164 12.22 25.97 13.03
N VAL A 165 12.01 25.50 11.78
CA VAL A 165 11.24 24.28 11.51
C VAL A 165 11.83 23.10 12.29
N SER A 166 13.15 22.89 12.19
CA SER A 166 13.86 21.82 12.89
C SER A 166 13.74 21.90 14.42
N GLU A 167 13.81 23.11 15.01
CA GLU A 167 13.63 23.30 16.45
C GLU A 167 12.22 22.91 16.93
N ILE A 168 11.18 23.35 16.21
CA ILE A 168 9.78 23.07 16.55
C ILE A 168 9.48 21.57 16.49
N VAL A 169 9.94 20.92 15.42
CA VAL A 169 9.64 19.49 15.19
C VAL A 169 10.44 18.58 16.12
N GLN A 170 11.68 18.94 16.49
CA GLN A 170 12.45 18.22 17.51
C GLN A 170 11.78 18.31 18.89
N LEU A 171 11.29 19.51 19.24
CA LEU A 171 10.54 19.71 20.48
C LEU A 171 9.25 18.89 20.50
N ALA A 172 8.52 18.86 19.38
CA ALA A 172 7.29 18.08 19.24
C ALA A 172 7.54 16.56 19.32
N ALA A 173 8.59 16.07 18.65
CA ALA A 173 8.94 14.65 18.64
C ALA A 173 9.52 14.16 19.98
N GLY A 174 10.17 15.03 20.74
CA GLY A 174 10.86 14.66 21.98
C GLY A 174 12.18 13.92 21.74
N GLY A 175 12.84 14.17 20.61
CA GLY A 175 14.13 13.55 20.25
C GLY A 175 14.68 13.99 18.89
N PRO A 176 15.64 13.25 18.31
CA PRO A 176 16.25 13.57 17.02
C PRO A 176 15.23 13.55 15.87
N VAL A 177 15.25 14.61 15.04
CA VAL A 177 14.46 14.76 13.82
C VAL A 177 15.33 15.36 12.72
N ARG A 178 15.22 14.85 11.49
CA ARG A 178 15.89 15.38 10.29
C ARG A 178 14.86 16.03 9.36
N VAL A 179 15.11 17.27 8.94
CA VAL A 179 14.25 17.97 7.97
C VAL A 179 14.90 17.91 6.59
N THR A 180 14.13 17.49 5.58
CA THR A 180 14.55 17.45 4.17
C THR A 180 13.60 18.33 3.35
N ASP A 181 14.15 19.26 2.56
CA ASP A 181 13.38 20.13 1.67
C ASP A 181 13.27 19.54 0.25
N ASN A 182 12.36 20.11 -0.55
CA ASN A 182 12.16 19.79 -1.97
C ASN A 182 11.61 18.39 -2.27
N ARG A 183 10.74 17.85 -1.42
CA ARG A 183 10.11 16.53 -1.57
C ARG A 183 8.59 16.64 -1.60
N ARG A 184 7.99 16.81 -2.78
CA ARG A 184 6.53 16.98 -2.94
C ARG A 184 5.80 15.67 -3.17
N THR A 185 4.78 15.33 -2.38
CA THR A 185 3.91 14.17 -2.63
C THR A 185 2.73 14.59 -3.51
N THR A 186 2.32 13.77 -4.47
CA THR A 186 1.17 14.07 -5.34
C THR A 186 0.37 12.78 -5.59
N PRO A 187 -0.98 12.83 -5.62
CA PRO A 187 -1.80 11.65 -5.89
C PRO A 187 -1.56 11.08 -7.29
N ALA A 188 -1.69 9.76 -7.41
CA ALA A 188 -1.57 9.05 -8.69
C ALA A 188 -2.95 8.84 -9.44
N THR A 189 -3.05 8.77 -10.78
CA THR A 189 -4.21 8.46 -11.72
C THR A 189 -4.12 7.38 -12.93
N ALA A 190 -4.84 6.22 -12.95
CA ALA A 190 -4.59 4.80 -13.50
C ALA A 190 -4.65 4.34 -14.98
N THR A 191 -4.76 2.97 -15.33
CA THR A 191 -4.97 2.02 -16.57
C THR A 191 -4.77 0.44 -16.70
N ARG A 192 -5.74 -0.48 -16.57
CA ARG A 192 -5.76 -1.72 -17.42
C ARG A 192 -7.17 -2.02 -17.96
N SER A 193 -7.44 -1.54 -19.15
CA SER A 193 -8.67 -0.81 -19.50
C SER A 193 -9.71 -1.58 -20.32
N ASN A 194 -9.83 -2.89 -20.13
CA ASN A 194 -10.93 -3.67 -20.69
C ASN A 194 -11.18 -4.91 -19.82
N ASP A 195 -11.32 -4.68 -18.52
CA ASP A 195 -11.60 -5.71 -17.52
C ASP A 195 -13.11 -5.97 -17.40
N THR A 196 -13.49 -7.14 -16.91
CA THR A 196 -14.89 -7.52 -16.71
C THR A 196 -15.06 -8.23 -15.39
N ALA A 197 -16.20 -8.03 -14.73
CA ALA A 197 -16.50 -8.68 -13.46
C ALA A 197 -16.36 -10.22 -13.55
N PRO A 198 -15.70 -10.89 -12.57
CA PRO A 198 -15.08 -10.30 -11.39
C PRO A 198 -13.78 -9.55 -11.72
N PHE A 199 -13.62 -8.33 -11.23
CA PHE A 199 -12.52 -7.44 -11.60
C PHE A 199 -11.20 -7.89 -10.99
N ASP A 200 -10.18 -8.02 -11.84
CA ASP A 200 -8.82 -8.34 -11.44
C ASP A 200 -8.16 -7.13 -10.79
N SER A 201 -7.20 -7.36 -9.91
CA SER A 201 -6.42 -6.29 -9.28
C SER A 201 -5.54 -5.60 -10.32
N GLY A 202 -5.57 -4.26 -10.34
CA GLY A 202 -4.86 -3.40 -11.29
C GLY A 202 -5.70 -2.95 -12.49
N GLY A 203 -7.00 -3.24 -12.52
CA GLY A 203 -7.91 -2.85 -13.62
C GLY A 203 -8.11 -1.34 -13.73
N TYR A 204 -8.34 -0.80 -14.95
CA TYR A 204 -8.58 0.65 -15.10
C TYR A 204 -10.02 0.98 -14.78
N MET A 205 -10.24 2.00 -13.96
CA MET A 205 -11.57 2.55 -13.81
C MET A 205 -11.59 4.07 -13.86
N ILE A 206 -12.73 4.59 -14.29
CA ILE A 206 -13.03 6.02 -14.43
C ILE A 206 -14.33 6.38 -13.73
N GLU A 207 -14.34 7.56 -13.10
CA GLU A 207 -15.51 8.22 -12.53
C GLU A 207 -15.35 9.73 -12.75
N SER A 208 -16.35 10.37 -13.38
CA SER A 208 -16.35 11.83 -13.63
C SER A 208 -15.05 12.42 -14.19
N GLY A 209 -14.34 11.68 -15.05
CA GLY A 209 -13.08 12.10 -15.65
C GLY A 209 -11.84 11.87 -14.78
N HIS A 210 -12.02 11.37 -13.56
CA HIS A 210 -10.95 10.92 -12.67
C HIS A 210 -10.77 9.42 -12.77
N VAL A 211 -9.53 8.99 -12.61
CA VAL A 211 -9.14 7.66 -13.04
C VAL A 211 -8.29 6.97 -11.98
N CYS A 212 -8.64 5.73 -11.64
CA CYS A 212 -8.03 4.93 -10.55
C CYS A 212 -7.93 3.45 -10.93
N SER A 213 -7.20 2.66 -10.15
CA SER A 213 -7.08 1.21 -10.35
C SER A 213 -7.80 0.45 -9.25
N THR A 214 -8.25 -0.76 -9.56
CA THR A 214 -8.69 -1.72 -8.54
C THR A 214 -7.49 -2.28 -7.76
N GLY A 215 -7.66 -2.55 -6.47
CA GLY A 215 -6.66 -3.18 -5.60
C GLY A 215 -6.89 -4.68 -5.43
N PHE A 216 -6.30 -5.28 -4.40
CA PHE A 216 -6.57 -6.68 -4.05
C PHE A 216 -7.98 -6.88 -3.55
N SER A 217 -8.72 -7.77 -4.19
CA SER A 217 -10.09 -8.09 -3.81
C SER A 217 -10.17 -8.61 -2.38
N LEU A 218 -11.21 -8.17 -1.67
CA LEU A 218 -11.52 -8.66 -0.33
C LEU A 218 -12.69 -9.64 -0.39
N ALA A 219 -12.75 -10.56 0.56
CA ALA A 219 -13.84 -11.53 0.66
C ALA A 219 -14.35 -11.60 2.10
N ASP A 220 -15.68 -11.57 2.28
CA ASP A 220 -16.33 -12.08 3.50
C ASP A 220 -16.92 -13.47 3.22
N SER A 221 -17.70 -13.97 4.19
CA SER A 221 -18.48 -15.21 4.08
C SER A 221 -19.56 -15.19 2.98
N ARG A 222 -19.90 -14.03 2.40
CA ARG A 222 -21.04 -13.85 1.50
C ARG A 222 -20.61 -13.55 0.06
N ARG A 223 -19.58 -12.71 -0.14
CA ARG A 223 -19.13 -12.29 -1.48
C ARG A 223 -17.70 -11.72 -1.48
N THR A 224 -17.19 -11.50 -2.70
CA THR A 224 -15.96 -10.75 -2.93
C THR A 224 -16.27 -9.31 -3.34
N TYR A 225 -15.35 -8.41 -3.03
CA TYR A 225 -15.44 -6.98 -3.26
C TYR A 225 -14.18 -6.51 -3.99
N ALA A 226 -14.36 -5.61 -4.96
CA ALA A 226 -13.26 -4.78 -5.42
C ALA A 226 -12.96 -3.69 -4.37
N VAL A 227 -11.74 -3.18 -4.39
CA VAL A 227 -11.29 -2.08 -3.53
C VAL A 227 -10.49 -1.07 -4.36
N THR A 228 -10.37 0.14 -3.85
CA THR A 228 -9.53 1.20 -4.43
C THR A 228 -8.94 2.06 -3.32
N ALA A 229 -8.12 3.06 -3.65
CA ALA A 229 -7.62 4.02 -2.68
C ALA A 229 -8.71 5.04 -2.32
N ARG A 230 -8.71 5.52 -1.07
CA ARG A 230 -9.75 6.45 -0.59
C ARG A 230 -9.78 7.79 -1.31
N HIS A 231 -8.62 8.30 -1.71
CA HIS A 231 -8.57 9.58 -2.41
C HIS A 231 -9.07 9.49 -3.87
N CYS A 232 -9.44 8.30 -4.34
CA CYS A 232 -10.17 8.15 -5.59
C CYS A 232 -11.60 8.72 -5.41
N PRO A 233 -12.13 9.53 -6.34
CA PRO A 233 -13.39 10.24 -6.09
C PRO A 233 -14.57 9.31 -5.80
N GLN A 234 -15.42 9.72 -4.88
CA GLN A 234 -16.65 8.99 -4.61
C GLN A 234 -17.56 8.98 -5.84
N GLY A 235 -18.01 7.79 -6.27
CA GLY A 235 -18.90 7.66 -7.41
C GLY A 235 -19.04 6.23 -7.95
N SER A 236 -19.62 6.13 -9.15
CA SER A 236 -19.84 4.88 -9.88
C SER A 236 -18.69 4.65 -10.85
N TYR A 237 -17.76 3.80 -10.47
CA TYR A 237 -16.65 3.44 -11.34
C TYR A 237 -17.10 2.56 -12.50
N TYR A 238 -16.60 2.87 -13.69
CA TYR A 238 -16.73 2.06 -14.89
C TYR A 238 -15.35 1.72 -15.42
N ASP A 239 -15.24 0.63 -16.17
CA ASP A 239 -14.03 0.35 -16.93
C ASP A 239 -13.77 1.50 -17.90
N ARG A 240 -12.51 1.91 -18.03
CA ARG A 240 -12.16 3.10 -18.80
C ARG A 240 -12.46 3.00 -20.29
N ASP A 241 -12.04 1.92 -20.96
CA ASP A 241 -12.26 1.82 -22.42
C ASP A 241 -13.57 1.11 -22.73
N ASN A 242 -14.20 0.54 -21.71
CA ASN A 242 -15.54 -0.01 -21.78
C ASN A 242 -16.47 0.62 -20.74
N PRO A 243 -16.90 1.88 -20.97
CA PRO A 243 -17.76 2.61 -20.02
C PRO A 243 -19.14 1.96 -19.79
N GLY A 244 -19.49 0.91 -20.53
CA GLY A 244 -20.67 0.08 -20.28
C GLY A 244 -20.46 -0.99 -19.20
N VAL A 245 -19.23 -1.22 -18.75
CA VAL A 245 -18.88 -2.21 -17.72
C VAL A 245 -18.73 -1.50 -16.38
N TYR A 246 -19.68 -1.77 -15.49
CA TYR A 246 -19.71 -1.20 -14.15
C TYR A 246 -18.74 -1.92 -13.21
N VAL A 247 -17.76 -1.20 -12.68
CA VAL A 247 -16.72 -1.71 -11.77
C VAL A 247 -17.21 -1.74 -10.33
N GLY A 248 -17.97 -0.72 -9.92
CA GLY A 248 -18.58 -0.66 -8.59
C GLY A 248 -18.80 0.77 -8.12
N TYR A 249 -19.62 0.90 -7.08
CA TYR A 249 -19.83 2.12 -6.32
C TYR A 249 -19.17 2.00 -4.96
N GLU A 250 -18.61 3.11 -4.48
CA GLU A 250 -18.00 3.18 -3.16
C GLU A 250 -19.02 2.95 -2.04
N LEU A 251 -18.79 1.92 -1.22
CA LEU A 251 -19.63 1.61 -0.07
C LEU A 251 -19.17 2.35 1.19
N ARG A 252 -17.85 2.36 1.43
CA ARG A 252 -17.22 2.98 2.60
C ARG A 252 -15.70 2.93 2.51
N ASP A 253 -15.08 3.71 3.38
CA ASP A 253 -13.64 3.70 3.62
C ASP A 253 -13.23 2.70 4.70
N SER A 254 -11.96 2.30 4.66
CA SER A 254 -11.28 1.57 5.72
C SER A 254 -11.14 2.44 6.97
N PRO A 255 -11.09 1.84 8.18
CA PRO A 255 -10.94 2.60 9.43
C PRO A 255 -9.70 3.51 9.48
N ASP A 256 -8.63 3.11 8.79
CA ASP A 256 -7.39 3.91 8.66
C ASP A 256 -7.42 4.94 7.51
N GLY A 257 -8.50 4.98 6.74
CA GLY A 257 -8.72 5.97 5.69
C GLY A 257 -7.80 5.83 4.48
N GLN A 258 -7.37 4.62 4.11
CA GLN A 258 -6.47 4.43 2.94
C GLN A 258 -7.06 3.56 1.84
N ALA A 259 -8.17 2.88 2.09
CA ALA A 259 -8.85 2.10 1.07
C ALA A 259 -10.34 2.42 1.09
N SER A 260 -10.97 2.30 -0.06
CA SER A 260 -12.42 2.29 -0.20
C SER A 260 -12.87 0.95 -0.73
N LEU A 261 -13.91 0.41 -0.10
CA LEU A 261 -14.58 -0.81 -0.51
C LEU A 261 -15.60 -0.48 -1.59
N LEU A 262 -15.57 -1.20 -2.70
CA LEU A 262 -16.53 -1.04 -3.78
C LEU A 262 -17.58 -2.15 -3.73
N ASP A 263 -18.78 -1.86 -4.23
CA ASP A 263 -19.87 -2.84 -4.26
C ASP A 263 -19.74 -3.89 -5.37
N GLY A 264 -18.83 -3.67 -6.33
CA GLY A 264 -18.52 -4.59 -7.42
C GLY A 264 -17.73 -5.81 -6.97
N THR A 265 -17.81 -6.88 -7.77
CA THR A 265 -17.21 -8.18 -7.45
C THR A 265 -15.75 -8.20 -7.87
N GLY A 266 -14.84 -8.44 -6.93
CA GLY A 266 -13.41 -8.59 -7.19
C GLY A 266 -12.99 -10.04 -7.42
N SER A 267 -11.90 -10.24 -8.17
CA SER A 267 -11.27 -11.52 -8.52
C SER A 267 -10.05 -11.83 -7.63
N LYS A 268 -9.62 -13.10 -7.61
CA LYS A 268 -8.37 -13.54 -6.95
C LYS A 268 -7.13 -13.36 -7.82
N TRP A 269 -7.32 -12.90 -9.05
CA TRP A 269 -6.27 -12.67 -10.02
C TRP A 269 -5.86 -11.21 -10.02
N MET A 270 -4.61 -11.00 -10.39
CA MET A 270 -4.02 -9.70 -10.55
C MET A 270 -3.37 -9.63 -11.91
N PHE A 271 -3.53 -8.49 -12.54
CA PHE A 271 -2.88 -8.19 -13.79
C PHE A 271 -1.35 -8.17 -13.70
N ASP A 272 -0.70 -8.77 -14.70
CA ASP A 272 0.75 -8.78 -14.86
C ASP A 272 1.16 -8.29 -16.26
N GLY A 273 2.18 -7.43 -16.33
CA GLY A 273 2.71 -6.86 -17.57
C GLY A 273 2.32 -5.41 -17.84
N VAL A 274 2.74 -4.93 -19.02
CA VAL A 274 2.48 -3.55 -19.48
C VAL A 274 0.99 -3.29 -19.71
N TRP A 275 0.58 -2.03 -19.58
CA TRP A 275 -0.83 -1.61 -19.63
C TRP A 275 -1.56 -2.03 -20.92
N ASN A 276 -0.87 -2.01 -22.07
CA ASN A 276 -1.44 -2.26 -23.40
C ASN A 276 -1.26 -3.71 -23.88
N ASN A 277 -0.94 -4.63 -22.98
CA ASN A 277 -0.67 -5.99 -23.36
C ASN A 277 -1.97 -6.77 -23.69
N SER A 278 -2.22 -6.96 -24.98
CA SER A 278 -3.38 -7.73 -25.47
C SER A 278 -3.32 -9.23 -25.19
N ALA A 279 -2.16 -9.78 -24.77
CA ALA A 279 -2.04 -11.18 -24.39
C ALA A 279 -2.63 -11.49 -23.00
N GLY A 280 -2.79 -10.47 -22.14
CA GLY A 280 -3.45 -10.58 -20.85
C GLY A 280 -2.78 -11.54 -19.86
N TYR A 281 -1.62 -11.17 -19.29
CA TYR A 281 -1.06 -11.98 -18.19
C TYR A 281 -1.74 -11.67 -16.86
N ALA A 282 -1.96 -12.71 -16.07
CA ALA A 282 -2.44 -12.58 -14.70
C ALA A 282 -1.65 -13.50 -13.77
N LYS A 283 -1.54 -13.10 -12.50
CA LYS A 283 -0.96 -13.90 -11.42
C LYS A 283 -2.03 -14.14 -10.36
N GLY A 284 -2.00 -15.33 -9.77
CA GLY A 284 -2.84 -15.62 -8.61
C GLY A 284 -2.28 -14.93 -7.37
N VAL A 285 -3.17 -14.44 -6.51
CA VAL A 285 -2.81 -13.90 -5.20
C VAL A 285 -2.87 -15.03 -4.17
N SER A 286 -1.74 -15.32 -3.50
CA SER A 286 -1.65 -16.43 -2.54
C SER A 286 -1.98 -16.05 -1.09
N GLY A 287 -2.14 -14.76 -0.82
CA GLY A 287 -2.39 -14.23 0.52
C GLY A 287 -1.67 -12.91 0.75
N PHE A 288 -1.68 -12.44 1.99
CA PHE A 288 -0.97 -11.24 2.41
C PHE A 288 0.51 -11.55 2.71
N GLN A 289 1.41 -10.57 2.52
CA GLN A 289 2.84 -10.69 2.77
C GLN A 289 3.39 -9.50 3.56
N ASP A 290 4.06 -9.76 4.70
CA ASP A 290 4.67 -8.73 5.55
C ASP A 290 6.01 -8.25 5.01
N VAL A 291 6.04 -7.07 4.41
CA VAL A 291 7.28 -6.48 3.90
C VAL A 291 8.04 -5.69 4.96
N ALA A 292 9.36 -5.63 4.85
CA ALA A 292 10.26 -4.83 5.68
C ALA A 292 11.11 -3.87 4.84
N LEU A 293 11.89 -3.01 5.51
CA LEU A 293 12.93 -2.22 4.85
C LEU A 293 13.87 -3.16 4.11
N GLY A 294 14.28 -2.80 2.89
CA GLY A 294 15.17 -3.65 2.08
C GLY A 294 14.48 -4.56 1.08
N ASP A 295 13.25 -4.99 1.35
CA ASP A 295 12.49 -5.86 0.45
C ASP A 295 12.22 -5.19 -0.91
N ARG A 296 12.15 -6.02 -1.96
CA ARG A 296 11.77 -5.62 -3.32
C ARG A 296 10.33 -6.01 -3.59
N VAL A 297 9.54 -5.03 -4.00
CA VAL A 297 8.15 -5.21 -4.42
C VAL A 297 7.97 -4.86 -5.89
N CYS A 298 6.81 -5.21 -6.42
CA CYS A 298 6.29 -4.64 -7.64
C CYS A 298 5.01 -3.88 -7.36
N THR A 299 4.69 -2.93 -8.21
CA THR A 299 3.37 -2.29 -8.32
C THR A 299 2.69 -2.85 -9.55
N SER A 300 1.36 -3.03 -9.51
CA SER A 300 0.56 -3.10 -10.73
C SER A 300 -0.32 -1.88 -10.75
N GLY A 301 0.14 -0.90 -11.49
CA GLY A 301 -0.69 0.20 -11.85
C GLY A 301 -1.60 -0.18 -12.96
N GLY A 302 -2.76 0.46 -13.00
CA GLY A 302 -3.32 0.60 -14.30
C GLY A 302 -2.36 1.40 -15.23
N ASN A 303 -2.10 2.70 -15.06
CA ASN A 303 -1.74 3.61 -16.18
C ASN A 303 -0.50 3.15 -16.92
N SER A 304 0.39 2.62 -16.11
CA SER A 304 1.71 2.22 -16.50
C SER A 304 1.94 0.71 -16.46
N GLY A 305 0.95 -0.09 -16.06
CA GLY A 305 1.09 -1.53 -15.89
C GLY A 305 1.97 -1.90 -14.68
N VAL A 306 2.65 -3.04 -14.79
CA VAL A 306 3.53 -3.55 -13.72
C VAL A 306 4.92 -2.93 -13.74
N HIS A 307 5.41 -2.52 -12.57
CA HIS A 307 6.80 -2.11 -12.34
C HIS A 307 7.39 -2.88 -11.19
N CYS A 308 8.56 -3.49 -11.39
CA CYS A 308 9.25 -4.30 -10.39
C CYS A 308 10.58 -3.68 -9.95
N ASN A 309 11.26 -4.35 -9.02
CA ASN A 309 12.53 -3.92 -8.43
C ASN A 309 12.42 -2.60 -7.63
N ILE A 310 11.29 -2.40 -6.97
CA ILE A 310 11.03 -1.23 -6.12
C ILE A 310 11.44 -1.59 -4.70
N LYS A 311 12.41 -0.88 -4.11
CA LYS A 311 12.92 -1.15 -2.76
C LYS A 311 12.11 -0.42 -1.71
N ILE A 312 11.72 -1.09 -0.64
CA ILE A 312 11.17 -0.40 0.52
C ILE A 312 12.29 0.30 1.30
N ILE A 313 12.12 1.61 1.50
CA ILE A 313 13.13 2.49 2.12
C ILE A 313 12.60 3.24 3.35
N GLY A 314 11.29 3.27 3.55
CA GLY A 314 10.66 3.87 4.73
C GLY A 314 9.45 3.08 5.20
N MET A 315 9.30 2.95 6.52
CA MET A 315 8.14 2.36 7.18
C MET A 315 7.53 3.36 8.17
N ASN A 316 6.22 3.26 8.43
CA ASN A 316 5.47 4.27 9.18
C ASN A 316 5.70 5.67 8.60
N TYR A 317 5.66 5.76 7.28
CA TYR A 317 5.63 7.03 6.56
C TYR A 317 4.25 7.63 6.73
N TRP A 318 4.17 8.84 7.27
CA TRP A 318 2.91 9.56 7.42
C TRP A 318 2.78 10.59 6.31
N TRP A 319 1.57 10.77 5.81
CA TRP A 319 1.22 11.81 4.86
C TRP A 319 -0.23 12.22 5.06
N ASN A 320 -0.62 13.34 4.45
CA ASN A 320 -2.00 13.80 4.41
C ASN A 320 -2.45 13.93 2.96
N ASP A 321 -3.46 13.15 2.58
CA ASP A 321 -4.03 13.08 1.23
C ASP A 321 -5.10 14.16 0.97
N GLY A 322 -5.37 15.03 1.94
CA GLY A 322 -6.47 16.00 1.94
C GLY A 322 -7.76 15.49 2.62
N TYR A 323 -7.84 14.19 2.91
CA TYR A 323 -8.92 13.52 3.64
C TYR A 323 -8.49 13.08 5.05
N GLY A 324 -7.28 13.44 5.47
CA GLY A 324 -6.72 13.17 6.79
C GLY A 324 -5.32 12.56 6.71
N GLY A 325 -4.65 12.50 7.86
CA GLY A 325 -3.32 11.89 7.95
C GLY A 325 -3.38 10.36 8.07
N ALA A 326 -2.54 9.65 7.31
CA ALA A 326 -2.44 8.19 7.39
C ALA A 326 -0.98 7.70 7.36
N ASN A 327 -0.73 6.50 7.94
CA ASN A 327 0.60 5.87 7.99
C ASN A 327 0.74 4.73 6.99
N THR A 328 1.94 4.54 6.46
CA THR A 328 2.14 3.75 5.25
C THR A 328 3.63 3.53 4.93
N ILE A 329 3.96 3.05 3.73
CA ILE A 329 5.28 2.56 3.32
C ILE A 329 5.83 3.39 2.14
N GLU A 330 7.09 3.82 2.25
CA GLU A 330 7.82 4.52 1.20
C GLU A 330 8.76 3.53 0.47
N ALA A 331 8.71 3.52 -0.85
CA ALA A 331 9.54 2.66 -1.67
C ALA A 331 10.14 3.39 -2.89
N TYR A 332 11.30 2.95 -3.37
CA TYR A 332 12.07 3.59 -4.44
C TYR A 332 12.48 2.60 -5.54
N GLN A 333 12.17 2.92 -6.79
CA GLN A 333 12.56 2.22 -8.00
C GLN A 333 14.08 2.23 -8.18
N GLN A 334 14.66 1.04 -8.26
CA GLN A 334 16.10 0.83 -8.30
C GLN A 334 16.64 0.73 -9.72
N THR A 335 15.77 0.40 -10.68
CA THR A 335 16.14 0.31 -12.08
C THR A 335 16.20 1.72 -12.67
N ALA A 336 17.39 2.14 -13.08
CA ALA A 336 17.58 3.45 -13.68
C ALA A 336 16.71 3.61 -14.95
N GLY A 337 16.00 4.73 -15.04
CA GLY A 337 15.12 5.04 -16.17
C GLY A 337 13.72 4.42 -16.06
N GLN A 338 13.45 3.62 -15.02
CA GLN A 338 12.10 3.12 -14.75
C GLN A 338 11.39 3.94 -13.68
N ILE A 339 10.08 3.76 -13.61
CA ILE A 339 9.20 4.37 -12.63
C ILE A 339 8.79 3.32 -11.59
N ALA A 340 8.35 3.77 -10.42
CA ALA A 340 7.73 2.91 -9.43
C ALA A 340 6.21 2.88 -9.62
N THR A 341 5.64 4.03 -9.97
CA THR A 341 4.23 4.24 -10.26
C THR A 341 4.14 5.60 -10.95
N ILE A 342 3.08 5.83 -11.71
CA ILE A 342 2.78 7.15 -12.27
C ILE A 342 1.56 7.74 -11.58
N GLN A 343 1.18 8.97 -11.94
CA GLN A 343 -0.20 9.38 -12.05
C GLN A 343 -0.91 8.28 -12.82
N GLY A 344 -1.32 7.31 -12.02
CA GLY A 344 -1.73 6.00 -12.33
C GLY A 344 -2.66 5.36 -11.31
N ASP A 345 -2.62 4.05 -11.31
CA ASP A 345 -1.97 3.34 -10.27
C ASP A 345 -2.49 3.56 -8.84
N SER A 346 -2.99 4.72 -8.39
CA SER A 346 -3.80 4.84 -7.17
C SER A 346 -4.87 3.77 -7.11
N GLY A 347 -4.95 3.10 -5.97
CA GLY A 347 -5.83 1.94 -5.80
C GLY A 347 -5.25 0.64 -6.33
N GLY A 348 -4.20 0.69 -7.15
CA GLY A 348 -3.53 -0.46 -7.76
C GLY A 348 -2.76 -1.29 -6.73
N PRO A 349 -2.68 -2.61 -6.92
CA PRO A 349 -2.05 -3.52 -5.97
C PRO A 349 -0.54 -3.37 -5.95
N VAL A 350 0.01 -3.75 -4.80
CA VAL A 350 1.45 -3.76 -4.56
C VAL A 350 1.79 -5.08 -3.94
N LEU A 351 2.78 -5.73 -4.50
CA LEU A 351 2.93 -7.15 -4.42
C LEU A 351 4.37 -7.56 -4.18
N MET A 352 4.52 -8.72 -3.55
CA MET A 352 5.79 -9.44 -3.51
C MET A 352 5.68 -10.66 -4.44
N PRO A 353 6.57 -10.81 -5.45
CA PRO A 353 6.64 -12.05 -6.23
C PRO A 353 7.07 -13.22 -5.35
N LEU A 354 6.39 -14.36 -5.49
CA LEU A 354 6.67 -15.57 -4.71
C LEU A 354 7.31 -16.65 -5.57
N SER A 355 8.07 -17.54 -4.95
CA SER A 355 8.84 -18.60 -5.64
C SER A 355 7.96 -19.61 -6.40
N ASN A 356 6.68 -19.70 -6.08
CA ASN A 356 5.70 -20.58 -6.72
C ASN A 356 5.00 -19.95 -7.94
N GLY A 357 5.44 -18.77 -8.39
CA GLY A 357 4.85 -18.06 -9.53
C GLY A 357 3.54 -17.33 -9.22
N THR A 358 3.18 -17.21 -7.94
CA THR A 358 2.07 -16.36 -7.46
C THR A 358 2.61 -15.08 -6.83
N VAL A 359 1.71 -14.24 -6.31
CA VAL A 359 2.09 -13.00 -5.63
C VAL A 359 1.51 -12.95 -4.22
N GLY A 360 2.26 -12.35 -3.30
CA GLY A 360 1.79 -11.95 -1.98
C GLY A 360 1.30 -10.50 -2.01
N ALA A 361 0.10 -10.25 -1.49
CA ALA A 361 -0.47 -8.92 -1.36
C ALA A 361 0.25 -8.14 -0.25
N VAL A 362 0.89 -7.03 -0.63
CA VAL A 362 1.60 -6.13 0.30
C VAL A 362 0.72 -4.95 0.67
N GLY A 363 0.02 -4.38 -0.32
CA GLY A 363 -0.96 -3.33 -0.11
C GLY A 363 -1.37 -2.68 -1.42
N MET A 364 -1.54 -1.35 -1.40
CA MET A 364 -2.20 -0.60 -2.45
C MET A 364 -1.58 0.79 -2.60
N ILE A 365 -1.23 1.17 -3.82
CA ILE A 365 -0.64 2.45 -4.20
C ILE A 365 -1.56 3.59 -3.77
N GLN A 366 -1.01 4.59 -3.06
CA GLN A 366 -1.77 5.79 -2.70
C GLN A 366 -1.25 7.06 -3.38
N ALA A 367 0.06 7.18 -3.61
CA ALA A 367 0.65 8.39 -4.15
C ALA A 367 1.99 8.17 -4.85
N VAL A 368 2.50 9.27 -5.41
CA VAL A 368 3.86 9.43 -5.94
C VAL A 368 4.58 10.53 -5.18
N ILE A 369 5.85 10.35 -4.80
CA ILE A 369 6.71 11.45 -4.26
C ILE A 369 7.57 11.99 -5.39
N THR A 370 7.73 13.31 -5.55
CA THR A 370 8.51 13.97 -6.59
C THR A 370 8.05 13.60 -8.00
N GLY A 371 6.92 14.18 -8.42
CA GLY A 371 6.40 14.04 -9.78
C GLY A 371 7.35 14.62 -10.82
N HIS A 372 7.76 13.81 -11.81
CA HIS A 372 8.42 14.25 -13.03
C HIS A 372 7.45 14.10 -14.20
N THR A 373 7.63 14.84 -15.31
CA THR A 373 6.73 14.74 -16.47
C THR A 373 7.35 14.10 -17.70
N THR A 374 8.61 13.64 -17.59
CA THR A 374 9.37 13.08 -18.72
C THR A 374 9.96 11.71 -18.41
N GLY A 375 9.89 10.80 -19.38
CA GLY A 375 10.44 9.45 -19.23
C GLY A 375 9.51 8.45 -18.54
N CYS A 376 8.18 8.65 -18.63
CA CYS A 376 7.16 7.75 -18.07
C CYS A 376 7.13 6.35 -18.70
N GLY A 377 7.83 6.14 -19.82
CA GLY A 377 7.61 4.99 -20.68
C GLY A 377 6.26 5.08 -21.38
N SER A 378 5.73 3.93 -21.80
CA SER A 378 4.39 3.84 -22.38
C SER A 378 3.36 3.87 -21.26
N VAL A 379 2.44 4.81 -21.34
CA VAL A 379 1.25 4.93 -20.49
C VAL A 379 0.04 5.14 -21.37
N HIS A 380 -1.13 4.78 -20.88
CA HIS A 380 -2.37 4.87 -21.65
C HIS A 380 -2.91 6.29 -21.68
N ASP A 381 -3.14 6.90 -20.50
CA ASP A 381 -3.59 8.29 -20.39
C ASP A 381 -2.37 9.15 -20.11
N GLN A 382 -1.81 9.74 -21.16
CA GLN A 382 -0.65 10.64 -21.05
C GLN A 382 -0.99 11.96 -20.34
N GLY A 383 -2.26 12.33 -20.18
CA GLY A 383 -2.66 13.57 -19.51
C GLY A 383 -2.02 14.84 -20.11
N GLY A 384 -2.29 16.00 -19.51
CA GLY A 384 -1.67 17.27 -19.92
C GLY A 384 -0.20 17.41 -19.50
N GLU A 385 0.18 16.76 -18.41
CA GLU A 385 1.55 16.64 -17.86
C GLU A 385 1.55 15.48 -16.83
N PRO A 386 1.84 14.23 -17.22
CA PRO A 386 1.67 13.09 -16.33
C PRO A 386 2.77 13.08 -15.27
N LEU A 387 2.42 13.18 -13.98
CA LEU A 387 3.39 13.14 -12.89
C LEU A 387 3.83 11.69 -12.61
N LEU A 388 5.01 11.29 -13.07
CA LEU A 388 5.64 10.02 -12.76
C LEU A 388 6.51 10.11 -11.52
N SER A 389 6.76 8.96 -10.87
CA SER A 389 7.76 8.94 -9.83
C SER A 389 8.59 7.67 -9.78
N ARG A 390 9.86 7.86 -9.40
CA ARG A 390 10.72 6.78 -8.93
C ARG A 390 10.45 6.37 -7.49
N HIS A 391 9.69 7.14 -6.75
CA HIS A 391 9.21 6.85 -5.40
C HIS A 391 7.75 6.36 -5.50
N ALA A 392 7.51 5.09 -5.21
CA ALA A 392 6.16 4.59 -4.99
C ALA A 392 5.83 4.82 -3.52
N VAL A 393 4.70 5.47 -3.32
CA VAL A 393 4.31 5.95 -2.02
C VAL A 393 3.00 5.25 -1.74
N HIS A 394 3.15 4.33 -0.79
CA HIS A 394 2.14 3.79 0.09
C HIS A 394 1.62 2.41 -0.23
N PHE A 395 1.81 1.53 0.75
CA PHE A 395 1.08 0.29 0.93
C PHE A 395 0.59 0.33 2.37
N ASN A 396 -0.69 0.13 2.58
CA ASN A 396 -1.21 -0.13 3.91
C ASN A 396 -1.10 -1.64 4.19
N PRO A 397 -0.17 -2.10 5.05
CA PRO A 397 -0.10 -3.51 5.43
C PRO A 397 -1.17 -3.86 6.49
N ASP A 398 -1.90 -2.87 6.99
CA ASP A 398 -2.66 -2.98 8.22
C ASP A 398 -4.04 -3.60 7.99
N TYR A 399 -4.04 -4.90 7.71
CA TYR A 399 -5.17 -5.78 8.01
C TYR A 399 -5.16 -6.23 9.49
N ARG A 400 -4.40 -5.57 10.40
CA ARG A 400 -4.11 -6.12 11.73
C ARG A 400 -4.30 -5.23 12.97
N GLN A 401 -4.81 -4.01 12.89
CA GLN A 401 -5.09 -3.26 14.12
C GLN A 401 -6.47 -3.56 14.75
N GLN A 402 -6.59 -4.72 15.41
CA GLN A 402 -7.29 -4.85 16.70
C GLN A 402 -6.62 -5.90 17.59
N PRO A 403 -6.55 -5.68 18.93
CA PRO A 403 -5.96 -6.63 19.86
C PRO A 403 -6.70 -7.98 19.84
N ARG A 404 -5.94 -9.05 20.00
CA ARG A 404 -6.38 -10.46 20.02
C ARG A 404 -7.57 -10.69 20.97
N HIS A 405 -8.77 -10.72 20.42
CA HIS A 405 -9.75 -11.77 20.66
C HIS A 405 -10.22 -12.25 19.29
N GLU A 406 -9.84 -13.48 18.93
CA GLU A 406 -10.31 -14.22 17.75
C GLU A 406 -9.92 -13.65 16.36
N SER A 407 -9.35 -14.54 15.55
CA SER A 407 -8.94 -14.31 14.17
C SER A 407 -10.11 -13.88 13.28
N GLY A 408 -10.12 -12.63 12.81
CA GLY A 408 -11.04 -12.17 11.76
C GLY A 408 -11.33 -10.67 11.63
N HIS A 409 -10.70 -9.76 12.38
CA HIS A 409 -11.33 -8.45 12.62
C HIS A 409 -11.24 -7.36 11.55
N LEU A 410 -10.27 -7.33 10.64
CA LEU A 410 -10.19 -6.20 9.68
C LEU A 410 -11.04 -6.39 8.41
N VAL A 411 -11.14 -7.62 7.92
CA VAL A 411 -12.19 -8.03 6.98
C VAL A 411 -13.56 -7.77 7.63
N ASN A 412 -13.73 -8.06 8.92
CA ASN A 412 -14.98 -7.77 9.61
C ASN A 412 -15.27 -6.27 9.77
N ASP A 413 -14.31 -5.39 10.04
CA ASP A 413 -14.61 -3.96 10.23
C ASP A 413 -14.96 -3.27 8.91
N LEU A 414 -14.30 -3.65 7.81
CA LEU A 414 -14.70 -3.28 6.45
C LEU A 414 -15.96 -4.01 5.95
N LEU A 415 -16.50 -5.02 6.65
CA LEU A 415 -17.66 -5.81 6.19
C LEU A 415 -18.83 -5.86 7.20
N ARG A 416 -18.70 -5.24 8.38
CA ARG A 416 -19.74 -5.08 9.41
C ARG A 416 -20.74 -4.00 9.03
N ASN A 417 -22.00 -4.16 9.45
CA ASN A 417 -23.01 -3.13 9.27
C ASN A 417 -22.71 -1.93 10.19
N PRO A 418 -22.65 -0.68 9.71
CA PRO A 418 -22.45 0.50 10.57
C PRO A 418 -23.46 0.61 11.74
N ASP A 419 -24.68 0.07 11.58
CA ASP A 419 -25.68 0.07 12.67
C ASP A 419 -25.27 -0.78 13.88
N GLU A 420 -24.46 -1.83 13.70
CA GLU A 420 -23.99 -2.69 14.79
C GLU A 420 -22.87 -2.04 15.63
N LEU A 421 -22.10 -1.11 15.06
CA LEU A 421 -21.04 -0.39 15.77
C LEU A 421 -21.58 0.69 16.72
N SER A 422 -22.79 1.20 16.44
CA SER A 422 -23.45 2.23 17.27
C SER A 422 -24.09 1.68 18.55
N GLN A 423 -24.31 0.36 18.65
CA GLN A 423 -25.03 -0.26 19.78
C GLN A 423 -24.12 -0.73 20.93
N ASN A 424 -22.80 -0.80 20.72
CA ASN A 424 -21.85 -1.28 21.73
C ASN A 424 -21.22 -0.17 22.61
N SER A 425 -21.58 1.09 22.41
CA SER A 425 -21.11 2.23 23.22
C SER A 425 -22.00 2.59 24.41
N ALA A 426 -23.07 1.84 24.68
CA ALA A 426 -24.09 2.17 25.69
C ALA A 426 -24.11 1.29 26.96
N LEU A 427 -23.11 0.42 27.21
CA LEU A 427 -23.10 -0.46 28.38
C LEU A 427 -21.82 -0.35 29.22
N PHE A 428 -21.60 0.81 29.82
CA PHE A 428 -20.79 0.93 31.04
C PHE A 428 -21.33 2.08 31.90
N GLU A 429 -22.30 1.78 32.76
CA GLU A 429 -22.57 2.62 33.93
C GLU A 429 -21.53 2.29 35.02
N PRO A 430 -20.96 3.28 35.71
CA PRO A 430 -20.07 3.04 36.83
C PRO A 430 -20.87 2.65 38.08
N ALA A 431 -20.52 1.50 38.68
CA ALA A 431 -20.93 1.20 40.05
C ALA A 431 -20.25 2.21 41.01
N THR A 432 -21.06 3.05 41.65
CA THR A 432 -20.68 3.85 42.82
C THR A 432 -20.60 2.99 44.08
N PRO A 433 -19.76 3.37 45.06
CA PRO A 433 -19.59 2.65 46.33
C PRO A 433 -20.85 2.59 47.21
#